data_AF-A0A835IJB6-F1
#
_entry.id   AF-A0A835IJB6-F1
#
_cell.length_a   1.000
_cell.length_b   1.000
_cell.length_c   1.000
_cell.angle_alpha   90.00
_cell.angle_beta   90.00
_cell.angle_gamma   90.00
#
_symmetry.space_group_name_H-M   'P 1'
#
loop_
_entity.id
_entity.type
_entity.pdbx_description
1 polymer ?
#
loop_
_entity_poly.entity_id
_entity_poly.type
_entity_poly.pdbx_seq_one_letter_code
_entity_poly.pdbx_strand_id
1 'polypeptide(L)'
;MDQILLDQEHDPTDSTLQQMEFYKASEIEEVTNVLTTMAKEKSRVSDALHGERNSAYFHTTIKMRQARAQITEIKNREGTFLTQQDHIKGFIVEEYQEKYKH
;
A
#
# COMPACT_ATOMS: atom_id res chain seq x y z
N MET A 1 -26.64 20.12 36.18
CA MET A 1 -25.97 20.26 37.47
C MET A 1 -25.58 18.85 37.89
N ASP A 2 -24.44 18.28 37.55
CA ASP A 2 -23.15 18.90 37.27
C ASP A 2 -22.36 18.10 36.25
N GLN A 3 -21.96 18.80 35.19
CA GLN A 3 -20.99 18.39 34.19
C GLN A 3 -19.58 18.74 34.67
N ILE A 4 -19.32 18.64 35.99
CA ILE A 4 -18.11 19.16 36.63
C ILE A 4 -17.56 18.09 37.58
N LEU A 5 -16.84 17.12 37.03
CA LEU A 5 -15.60 16.61 37.62
C LEU A 5 -14.78 15.89 36.55
N LEU A 6 -14.73 16.50 35.36
CA LEU A 6 -13.85 16.12 34.28
C LEU A 6 -12.61 17.04 34.35
N ASP A 7 -11.89 16.97 35.46
CA ASP A 7 -10.57 17.56 35.66
C ASP A 7 -9.98 16.86 36.89
N GLN A 8 -9.56 15.60 36.72
CA GLN A 8 -8.43 15.14 37.53
C GLN A 8 -7.25 15.94 37.00
N GLU A 9 -6.86 16.97 37.74
CA GLU A 9 -5.63 17.75 37.55
C GLU A 9 -4.49 16.78 37.23
N HIS A 10 -4.15 16.67 35.96
CA HIS A 10 -2.93 16.01 35.55
C HIS A 10 -1.82 16.97 35.93
N ASP A 11 -1.25 16.80 37.13
CA ASP A 11 -0.07 17.54 37.55
C ASP A 11 1.02 17.27 36.50
N PRO A 12 1.40 18.26 35.67
CA PRO A 12 2.40 18.08 34.61
C PRO A 12 3.79 17.78 35.18
N THR A 13 3.92 17.75 36.50
CA THR A 13 5.14 17.50 37.28
C THR A 13 5.08 16.20 38.07
N ASP A 14 4.08 15.32 37.85
CA ASP A 14 4.04 14.00 38.49
C ASP A 14 5.24 13.16 38.01
N SER A 15 6.33 13.32 38.75
CA SER A 15 7.62 12.68 38.50
C SER A 15 7.51 11.16 38.48
N THR A 16 6.51 10.58 39.17
CA THR A 16 6.28 9.13 39.18
C THR A 16 5.68 8.66 37.87
N LEU A 17 4.71 9.41 37.34
CA LEU A 17 4.11 9.12 36.05
C LEU A 17 5.12 9.30 34.91
N GLN A 18 5.86 10.40 34.89
CA GLN A 18 6.90 10.65 33.89
C GLN A 18 7.97 9.56 33.89
N GLN A 19 8.36 9.09 35.07
CA GLN A 19 9.34 8.03 35.21
C GLN A 19 8.79 6.70 34.71
N MET A 20 7.53 6.38 34.98
CA MET A 20 6.87 5.19 34.42
C MET A 20 6.76 5.26 32.88
N GLU A 21 6.40 6.41 32.33
CA GLU A 21 6.34 6.64 30.88
C GLU A 21 7.71 6.47 30.23
N PHE A 22 8.76 7.03 30.84
CA PHE A 22 10.13 6.86 30.39
C PHE A 22 10.54 5.37 30.38
N TYR A 23 10.26 4.63 31.45
CA TYR A 23 10.54 3.19 31.49
C TYR A 23 9.78 2.42 30.41
N LYS A 24 8.51 2.76 30.18
CA LYS A 24 7.69 2.12 29.13
C LYS A 24 8.22 2.44 27.73
N ALA A 25 8.63 3.68 27.49
CA ALA A 25 9.24 4.08 26.23
C ALA A 25 10.56 3.33 25.97
N SER A 26 11.41 3.19 27.01
CA SER A 26 12.65 2.41 26.94
C SER A 26 12.39 0.94 26.62
N GLU A 27 11.40 0.32 27.27
CA GLU A 27 11.00 -1.07 27.01
C GLU A 27 10.51 -1.26 25.56
N ILE A 28 9.71 -0.31 25.05
CA ILE A 28 9.25 -0.32 23.66
C ILE A 28 10.43 -0.17 22.70
N GLU A 29 11.38 0.71 22.99
CA GLU A 29 12.56 0.93 22.16
C GLU A 29 13.42 -0.34 22.08
N GLU A 30 13.67 -1.01 23.21
CA GLU A 30 14.40 -2.28 23.26
C GLU A 30 13.72 -3.36 22.41
N VAL A 31 12.40 -3.54 22.59
CA VAL A 31 11.63 -4.51 21.79
C VAL A 31 11.67 -4.14 20.31
N THR A 32 11.56 -2.87 19.98
CA THR A 32 11.63 -2.38 18.58
C THR A 32 13.00 -2.65 17.97
N ASN A 33 14.08 -2.45 18.72
CA ASN A 33 15.44 -2.74 18.28
C ASN A 33 15.65 -4.23 18.01
N VAL A 34 15.12 -5.10 18.87
CA VAL A 34 15.16 -6.55 18.67
C VAL A 34 14.36 -6.94 17.42
N LEU A 35 13.13 -6.44 17.29
CA LEU A 35 12.26 -6.76 16.15
C LEU A 35 12.84 -6.28 14.82
N THR A 36 13.40 -5.07 14.78
CA THR A 36 14.04 -4.53 13.57
C THR A 36 15.29 -5.33 13.20
N THR A 37 16.06 -5.80 14.17
CA THR A 37 17.22 -6.67 13.94
C THR A 37 16.78 -8.02 13.37
N MET A 38 15.79 -8.67 13.99
CA MET A 38 15.21 -9.93 13.50
C MET A 38 14.64 -9.79 12.09
N ALA A 39 13.97 -8.68 11.79
CA ALA A 39 13.44 -8.41 10.46
C ALA A 39 14.54 -8.28 9.40
N LYS A 40 15.64 -7.58 9.73
CA LYS A 40 16.81 -7.46 8.86
C LYS A 40 17.47 -8.82 8.62
N GLU A 41 17.66 -9.62 9.65
CA GLU A 41 18.22 -10.97 9.53
C GLU A 41 17.32 -11.87 8.68
N LYS A 42 16.01 -11.85 8.90
CA LYS A 42 15.03 -12.58 8.09
C LYS A 42 15.06 -12.14 6.63
N SER A 43 15.18 -10.84 6.35
CA SER A 43 15.34 -10.33 4.99
C SER A 43 16.61 -10.87 4.35
N ARG A 44 17.76 -10.78 5.03
CA ARG A 44 19.04 -11.28 4.52
C ARG A 44 19.02 -12.79 4.27
N VAL A 45 18.36 -13.57 5.13
CA VAL A 45 18.17 -15.00 4.96
C VAL A 45 17.25 -15.28 3.76
N SER A 46 16.16 -14.54 3.62
CA SER A 46 15.27 -14.62 2.46
C SER A 46 16.01 -14.31 1.17
N ASP A 47 16.80 -13.23 1.16
CA ASP A 47 17.59 -12.78 0.02
C ASP A 47 18.75 -13.74 -0.30
N ALA A 48 19.37 -14.36 0.71
CA ALA A 48 20.42 -15.37 0.50
C ALA A 48 19.85 -16.70 -0.01
N LEU A 49 18.69 -17.13 0.52
CA LEU A 49 18.03 -18.39 0.12
C LEU A 49 17.37 -18.30 -1.25
N HIS A 50 16.77 -17.15 -1.56
CA HIS A 50 16.00 -16.96 -2.79
C HIS A 50 16.75 -16.09 -3.81
N GLY A 51 17.83 -15.40 -3.46
CA GLY A 51 18.54 -14.47 -4.36
C GLY A 51 17.67 -13.28 -4.78
N GLU A 52 18.00 -12.63 -5.90
CA GLU A 52 17.14 -11.69 -6.64
C GLU A 52 15.83 -12.33 -7.19
N ARG A 53 15.32 -13.43 -6.60
CA ARG A 53 13.94 -13.92 -6.84
C ARG A 53 12.87 -13.00 -6.28
N ASN A 54 13.23 -11.77 -5.88
CA ASN A 54 12.29 -10.66 -5.91
C ASN A 54 11.72 -10.40 -7.33
N SER A 55 12.28 -11.04 -8.38
CA SER A 55 11.66 -11.16 -9.70
C SER A 55 10.22 -11.69 -9.62
N ALA A 56 9.90 -12.66 -8.76
CA ALA A 56 8.52 -13.16 -8.66
C ALA A 56 7.55 -12.09 -8.14
N TYR A 57 7.94 -11.37 -7.09
CA TYR A 57 7.17 -10.26 -6.54
C TYR A 57 7.07 -9.09 -7.53
N PHE A 58 8.18 -8.72 -8.17
CA PHE A 58 8.21 -7.67 -9.19
C PHE A 58 7.35 -8.01 -10.41
N HIS A 59 7.50 -9.20 -10.97
CA HIS A 59 6.68 -9.69 -12.09
C HIS A 59 5.21 -9.78 -11.70
N THR A 60 4.89 -10.23 -10.49
CA THR A 60 3.51 -10.26 -9.98
C THR A 60 2.95 -8.84 -9.84
N THR A 61 3.72 -7.92 -9.28
CA THR A 61 3.31 -6.52 -9.10
C THR A 61 3.12 -5.83 -10.45
N ILE A 62 4.00 -6.07 -11.44
CA ILE A 62 3.84 -5.57 -12.80
C ILE A 62 2.59 -6.15 -13.47
N LYS A 63 2.36 -7.47 -13.39
CA LYS A 63 1.15 -8.09 -13.94
C LYS A 63 -0.13 -7.53 -13.31
N MET A 64 -0.15 -7.34 -11.99
CA MET A 64 -1.28 -6.72 -11.31
C MET A 64 -1.52 -5.27 -11.75
N ARG A 65 -0.45 -4.48 -11.92
CA ARG A 65 -0.56 -3.12 -12.45
C ARG A 65 -1.09 -3.11 -13.88
N GLN A 66 -0.57 -4.00 -14.75
CA GLN A 66 -1.03 -4.14 -16.13
C GLN A 66 -2.51 -4.52 -16.18
N ALA A 67 -2.95 -5.49 -15.37
CA ALA A 67 -4.36 -5.90 -15.31
C ALA A 67 -5.28 -4.76 -14.83
N ARG A 68 -4.84 -3.96 -13.84
CA ARG A 68 -5.61 -2.80 -13.35
C ARG A 68 -5.65 -1.63 -14.34
N ALA A 69 -4.58 -1.44 -15.10
CA ALA A 69 -4.47 -0.37 -16.08
C ALA A 69 -5.09 -0.75 -17.45
N GLN A 70 -5.52 -2.00 -17.61
CA GLN A 70 -6.12 -2.48 -18.85
C GLN A 70 -7.57 -1.98 -18.95
N ILE A 71 -7.90 -1.38 -20.10
CA ILE A 71 -9.29 -1.03 -20.43
C ILE A 71 -10.02 -2.35 -20.70
N THR A 72 -10.90 -2.77 -19.79
CA THR A 72 -11.63 -4.04 -19.90
C THR A 72 -12.93 -3.93 -20.68
N GLU A 73 -13.50 -2.73 -20.76
CA GLU A 73 -14.76 -2.48 -21.45
C GLU A 73 -14.76 -1.09 -22.09
N ILE A 74 -15.33 -0.98 -23.29
CA ILE A 74 -15.54 0.31 -23.96
C ILE A 74 -16.90 0.30 -24.67
N LYS A 75 -17.59 1.44 -24.66
CA LYS A 75 -18.88 1.59 -25.34
C LYS A 75 -18.64 2.08 -26.77
N ASN A 76 -19.18 1.36 -27.75
CA ASN A 76 -19.09 1.74 -29.16
C ASN A 76 -20.11 2.84 -29.52
N ARG A 77 -20.05 3.32 -30.78
CA ARG A 77 -20.96 4.35 -31.31
C ARG A 77 -22.43 3.94 -31.33
N GLU A 78 -22.70 2.65 -31.47
CA GLU A 78 -24.04 2.05 -31.47
C GLU A 78 -24.59 1.83 -30.05
N GLY A 79 -23.79 2.16 -29.02
CA GLY A 79 -24.16 2.04 -27.62
C GLY A 79 -24.00 0.65 -27.01
N THR A 80 -23.37 -0.29 -27.72
CA THR A 80 -23.04 -1.63 -27.24
C THR A 80 -21.69 -1.64 -26.52
N PHE A 81 -21.58 -2.41 -25.44
CA PHE A 81 -20.32 -2.59 -24.71
C PHE A 81 -19.46 -3.69 -25.34
N LEU A 82 -18.23 -3.33 -25.70
CA LEU A 82 -17.20 -4.27 -26.14
C LEU A 82 -16.38 -4.69 -24.92
N THR A 83 -16.36 -5.98 -24.62
CA THR A 83 -15.66 -6.57 -23.44
C THR A 83 -14.46 -7.43 -23.84
N GLN A 84 -14.41 -7.86 -25.11
CA GLN A 84 -13.27 -8.61 -25.65
C GLN A 84 -12.14 -7.68 -26.05
N GLN A 85 -10.92 -7.98 -25.57
CA GLN A 85 -9.74 -7.15 -25.77
C GLN A 85 -9.40 -6.89 -27.24
N ASP A 86 -9.59 -7.87 -28.11
CA ASP A 86 -9.28 -7.70 -29.54
C ASP A 86 -10.27 -6.74 -30.21
N HIS A 87 -11.54 -6.76 -29.81
CA HIS A 87 -12.55 -5.80 -30.28
C HIS A 87 -12.28 -4.40 -29.73
N ILE A 88 -11.90 -4.27 -28.45
CA ILE A 88 -11.54 -2.98 -27.84
C ILE A 88 -10.36 -2.34 -28.58
N LYS A 89 -9.31 -3.12 -28.86
CA LYS A 89 -8.14 -2.64 -29.62
C LYS A 89 -8.51 -2.20 -31.03
N GLY A 90 -9.27 -3.02 -31.75
CA GLY A 90 -9.72 -2.69 -33.11
C GLY A 90 -10.53 -1.39 -33.14
N PHE A 91 -11.48 -1.27 -32.23
CA PHE A 91 -12.31 -0.07 -32.07
C PHE A 91 -11.48 1.19 -31.77
N ILE A 92 -10.52 1.11 -30.84
CA ILE A 92 -9.65 2.27 -30.54
C ILE A 92 -8.85 2.68 -31.78
N VAL A 93 -8.27 1.73 -32.52
CA VAL A 93 -7.49 2.05 -33.72
C VAL A 93 -8.37 2.73 -34.78
N GLU A 94 -9.56 2.21 -35.03
CA GLU A 94 -10.52 2.78 -35.98
C GLU A 94 -10.92 4.21 -35.59
N GLU A 95 -11.29 4.44 -34.33
CA GLU A 95 -11.64 5.77 -33.81
C GLU A 95 -10.50 6.79 -34.01
N TYR A 96 -9.26 6.39 -33.72
CA TYR A 96 -8.11 7.26 -33.94
C TYR A 96 -7.86 7.51 -35.43
N GLN A 97 -7.92 6.48 -36.27
CA GLN A 97 -7.73 6.63 -37.72
C GLN A 97 -8.76 7.57 -38.34
N GLU A 98 -10.02 7.50 -37.91
CA GLU A 98 -11.06 8.41 -38.38
C GLU A 98 -10.89 9.82 -37.83
N LYS A 99 -10.55 9.96 -36.55
CA LYS A 99 -10.37 11.27 -35.92
C LYS A 99 -9.21 12.06 -36.53
N TYR A 100 -8.16 11.37 -36.99
CA TYR A 100 -6.95 11.98 -37.57
C TYR A 100 -6.85 11.76 -39.09
N LYS A 101 -7.96 11.52 -39.78
CA LYS A 101 -8.00 11.28 -41.24
C LYS A 101 -7.81 12.55 -42.10
N HIS A 102 -7.26 13.62 -41.52
CA HIS A 102 -7.04 14.93 -42.15
C HIS A 102 -5.62 15.44 -41.89
#